data_AF-A0A9P5XZR7-F1
#
_entry.id   AF-A0A9P5XZR7-F1
#
_cell.length_a   1.000
_cell.length_b   1.000
_cell.length_c   1.000
_cell.angle_alpha   90.00
_cell.angle_beta   90.00
_cell.angle_gamma   90.00
#
_symmetry.space_group_name_H-M   'P 1'
#
loop_
_entity.id
_entity.type
_entity.pdbx_description
1 polymer ?
#
loop_
_entity_poly.entity_id
_entity_poly.type
_entity_poly.pdbx_seq_one_letter_code
_entity_poly.pdbx_strand_id
1 'polypeptide(L)'
;VIFLSIDRVQFHIHKANMQVAAAGFSSDLIRILSNDGAVNLTETAATLELLFAFLYPKRHPTLTGITFETLELVAEAAEKYEVYAAINICISRMREKVKEYPIEVLNYAFKHGYTDLINQAGPLTINLSFQKIADRMAPSLLAPWVRFFHFIPKTPLISSSYVTTSGG
;
A
#
# COMPACT_ATOMS: atom_id res chain seq x y z
N VAL A 1 1.92 -17.15 20.63
CA VAL A 1 2.48 -15.79 20.83
C VAL A 1 1.31 -14.86 21.05
N ILE A 2 1.41 -13.98 22.04
CA ILE A 2 0.37 -13.00 22.34
C ILE A 2 0.82 -11.67 21.74
N PHE A 3 -0.02 -11.10 20.88
CA PHE A 3 0.14 -9.74 20.34
C PHE A 3 -0.93 -8.84 20.91
N LEU A 4 -0.58 -7.59 21.19
CA LEU A 4 -1.50 -6.56 21.66
C LEU A 4 -1.53 -5.44 20.62
N SER A 5 -2.71 -5.11 20.11
CA SER A 5 -2.90 -3.98 19.22
C SER A 5 -2.77 -2.64 19.97
N ILE A 6 -2.67 -1.53 19.24
CA ILE A 6 -2.58 -0.19 19.84
C ILE A 6 -3.83 0.18 20.65
N ASP A 7 -4.99 -0.31 20.23
CA ASP A 7 -6.30 -0.22 20.89
C ASP A 7 -6.54 -1.35 21.91
N ARG A 8 -5.46 -2.03 22.35
CA ARG A 8 -5.43 -2.97 23.48
C ARG A 8 -6.24 -4.25 23.30
N VAL A 9 -6.47 -4.68 22.07
CA VAL A 9 -7.06 -5.98 21.75
C VAL A 9 -5.97 -7.04 21.67
N GLN A 10 -6.22 -8.17 22.32
CA GLN A 10 -5.27 -9.27 22.43
C GLN A 10 -5.50 -10.33 21.34
N PHE A 11 -4.44 -10.70 20.64
CA PHE A 11 -4.43 -11.73 19.61
C PHE A 11 -3.55 -12.90 20.03
N HIS A 12 -4.13 -14.10 20.02
CA HIS A 12 -3.42 -15.35 20.28
C HIS A 12 -3.04 -16.01 18.96
N ILE A 13 -1.78 -15.86 18.56
CA ILE A 13 -1.28 -16.38 17.28
C ILE A 13 -0.41 -17.61 17.51
N HIS A 14 -0.67 -18.66 16.72
CA HIS A 14 0.12 -19.89 16.76
C HIS A 14 1.54 -19.61 16.26
N LYS A 15 2.54 -19.88 17.11
CA LYS A 15 3.95 -19.59 16.80
C LYS A 15 4.40 -20.26 15.49
N ALA A 16 3.99 -21.51 15.27
CA ALA A 16 4.33 -22.26 14.06
C ALA A 16 3.83 -21.57 12.78
N ASN A 17 2.59 -21.10 12.78
CA ASN A 17 1.99 -20.41 11.61
C ASN A 17 2.68 -19.07 11.34
N MET A 18 2.90 -18.29 12.39
CA MET A 18 3.58 -17.00 12.30
C MET A 18 5.03 -17.14 11.79
N GLN A 19 5.79 -18.12 12.28
CA GLN A 19 7.17 -18.35 11.84
C GLN A 19 7.29 -18.70 10.36
N VAL A 20 6.27 -19.34 9.79
CA VAL A 20 6.25 -19.73 8.38
C VAL A 20 5.71 -18.60 7.49
N ALA A 21 4.70 -17.86 7.97
CA ALA A 21 3.95 -16.93 7.14
C ALA A 21 4.33 -15.45 7.31
N ALA A 22 5.08 -15.09 8.35
CA ALA A 22 5.42 -13.69 8.68
C ALA A 22 6.89 -13.57 9.09
N ALA A 23 7.77 -13.34 8.11
CA ALA A 23 9.21 -13.32 8.33
C ALA A 23 9.68 -12.14 9.21
N GLY A 24 8.92 -11.03 9.23
CA GLY A 24 9.18 -9.88 10.11
C GLY A 24 8.99 -10.19 11.59
N PHE A 25 8.33 -11.30 11.93
CA PHE A 25 8.18 -11.79 13.30
C PHE A 25 9.21 -12.87 13.62
N SER A 26 10.49 -12.51 13.61
CA SER A 26 11.56 -13.42 14.03
C SER A 26 11.44 -13.76 15.52
N SER A 27 11.90 -14.96 15.89
CA SER A 27 11.81 -15.42 17.30
C SER A 27 12.60 -14.50 18.26
N ASP A 28 13.69 -13.92 17.79
CA ASP A 28 14.51 -12.98 18.57
C ASP A 28 13.80 -11.64 18.76
N LEU A 29 13.17 -11.11 17.70
CA LEU A 29 12.38 -9.88 17.78
C LEU A 29 11.23 -10.05 18.77
N ILE A 30 10.51 -11.17 18.71
CA ILE A 30 9.43 -11.45 19.67
C ILE A 30 9.96 -11.51 21.09
N ARG A 31 11.10 -12.16 21.32
CA ARG A 31 11.69 -12.24 22.67
C ARG A 31 12.08 -10.86 23.20
N ILE A 32 12.63 -9.98 22.36
CA ILE A 32 13.03 -8.62 22.73
C ILE A 32 11.81 -7.73 22.99
N LEU A 33 10.78 -7.86 22.16
CA LEU A 33 9.60 -6.98 22.18
C LEU A 33 8.50 -7.47 23.14
N SER A 34 8.62 -8.67 23.69
CA SER A 34 7.66 -9.19 24.67
C SER A 34 7.82 -8.47 26.00
N ASN A 35 6.85 -7.64 26.36
CA ASN A 35 6.71 -7.10 27.70
C ASN A 35 5.62 -7.90 28.43
N ASP A 36 5.92 -8.45 29.60
CA ASP A 36 5.00 -9.31 30.36
C ASP A 36 4.38 -10.48 29.57
N GLY A 37 5.11 -10.99 28.55
CA GLY A 37 4.67 -12.10 27.71
C GLY A 37 3.79 -11.74 26.50
N ALA A 38 3.56 -10.44 26.25
CA ALA A 38 2.84 -9.94 25.07
C ALA A 38 3.70 -8.95 24.25
N VAL A 39 3.57 -9.02 22.93
CA VAL A 39 4.24 -8.10 22.00
C VAL A 39 3.28 -6.99 21.61
N ASN A 40 3.63 -5.74 21.94
CA ASN A 40 2.83 -4.57 21.58
C ASN A 40 3.07 -4.17 20.11
N LEU A 41 1.99 -4.04 19.35
CA LEU A 41 2.00 -3.63 17.95
C LEU A 41 1.41 -2.22 17.81
N THR A 42 1.73 -1.54 16.71
CA THR A 42 1.32 -0.14 16.47
C THR A 42 0.02 -0.03 15.69
N GLU A 43 -0.45 -1.14 15.14
CA GLU A 43 -1.64 -1.25 14.31
C GLU A 43 -2.88 -1.49 15.17
N THR A 44 -4.03 -1.06 14.65
CA THR A 44 -5.33 -1.28 15.28
C THR A 44 -5.74 -2.75 15.22
N ALA A 45 -6.68 -3.15 16.09
CA ALA A 45 -7.25 -4.48 16.07
C ALA A 45 -7.85 -4.83 14.71
N ALA A 46 -8.55 -3.88 14.07
CA ALA A 46 -9.18 -4.09 12.77
C ALA A 46 -8.16 -4.41 11.67
N THR A 47 -7.02 -3.70 11.65
CA THR A 47 -5.92 -3.98 10.71
C THR A 47 -5.30 -5.35 10.98
N LEU A 48 -5.03 -5.66 12.26
CA LEU A 48 -4.38 -6.90 12.66
C LEU A 48 -5.27 -8.13 12.47
N GLU A 49 -6.58 -8.00 12.63
CA GLU A 49 -7.53 -9.09 12.37
C GLU A 49 -7.49 -9.53 10.91
N LEU A 50 -7.51 -8.57 9.97
CA LEU A 50 -7.37 -8.85 8.55
C LEU A 50 -6.01 -9.45 8.22
N LEU A 51 -4.93 -8.87 8.76
CA LEU A 51 -3.57 -9.34 8.51
C LEU A 51 -3.36 -10.77 9.04
N PHE A 52 -3.74 -11.03 10.30
CA PHE A 52 -3.51 -12.31 10.94
C PHE A 52 -4.35 -13.44 10.35
N ALA A 53 -5.45 -13.13 9.67
CA ALA A 53 -6.20 -14.13 8.92
C ALA A 53 -5.38 -14.77 7.77
N PHE A 54 -4.34 -14.11 7.26
CA PHE A 54 -3.42 -14.66 6.26
C PHE A 54 -2.39 -15.65 6.82
N LEU A 55 -2.20 -15.71 8.14
CA LEU A 55 -1.18 -16.59 8.75
C LEU A 55 -1.61 -18.06 8.79
N TYR A 56 -2.90 -18.34 8.61
CA TYR A 56 -3.45 -19.67 8.80
C TYR A 56 -3.59 -20.40 7.46
N PRO A 57 -3.35 -21.74 7.43
CA PRO A 57 -3.50 -22.57 6.24
C PRO A 57 -4.98 -22.82 5.94
N LYS A 58 -5.69 -21.75 5.62
CA LYS A 58 -7.11 -21.72 5.27
C LYS A 58 -7.27 -20.80 4.07
N ARG A 59 -8.46 -20.79 3.48
CA ARG A 59 -8.80 -19.82 2.44
C ARG A 59 -8.54 -18.41 2.98
N HIS A 60 -7.63 -17.68 2.34
CA HIS A 60 -7.30 -16.31 2.72
C HIS A 60 -8.51 -15.39 2.58
N PRO A 61 -8.63 -14.37 3.45
CA PRO A 61 -9.72 -13.43 3.36
C PRO A 61 -9.65 -12.65 2.04
N THR A 62 -10.81 -12.24 1.55
CA THR A 62 -10.84 -11.25 0.47
C THR A 62 -10.65 -9.85 1.06
N LEU A 63 -9.91 -9.01 0.34
CA LEU A 63 -9.81 -7.57 0.61
C LEU A 63 -10.66 -6.77 -0.41
N THR A 64 -11.66 -7.41 -1.02
CA THR A 64 -12.67 -6.75 -1.86
C THR A 64 -13.72 -6.10 -0.95
N GLY A 65 -14.15 -4.87 -1.29
CA GLY A 65 -15.23 -4.18 -0.59
C GLY A 65 -14.82 -3.45 0.70
N ILE A 66 -13.59 -3.61 1.18
CA ILE A 66 -13.05 -2.75 2.25
C ILE A 66 -12.74 -1.34 1.71
N THR A 67 -12.70 -0.36 2.60
CA THR A 67 -12.31 1.01 2.23
C THR A 67 -10.83 1.07 1.84
N PHE A 68 -10.44 2.09 1.08
CA PHE A 68 -9.05 2.25 0.66
C PHE A 68 -8.13 2.49 1.87
N GLU A 69 -8.58 3.26 2.86
CA GLU A 69 -7.83 3.54 4.08
C GLU A 69 -7.55 2.26 4.85
N THR A 70 -8.52 1.34 4.92
CA THR A 70 -8.32 0.02 5.53
C THR A 70 -7.31 -0.80 4.73
N LEU A 71 -7.42 -0.80 3.39
CA LEU A 71 -6.49 -1.50 2.51
C LEU A 71 -5.06 -0.99 2.69
N GLU A 72 -4.87 0.33 2.75
CA GLU A 72 -3.56 0.96 2.94
C GLU A 72 -2.93 0.55 4.27
N LEU A 73 -3.69 0.60 5.37
CA LEU A 73 -3.20 0.15 6.68
C LEU A 73 -2.80 -1.32 6.69
N VAL A 74 -3.60 -2.20 6.06
CA VAL A 74 -3.28 -3.64 5.96
C VAL A 74 -2.07 -3.86 5.06
N ALA A 75 -1.92 -3.12 3.96
CA ALA A 75 -0.76 -3.20 3.07
C ALA A 75 0.53 -2.81 3.82
N GLU A 76 0.54 -1.68 4.51
CA GLU A 76 1.69 -1.23 5.31
C GLU A 76 2.06 -2.24 6.41
N ALA A 77 1.06 -2.81 7.10
CA ALA A 77 1.29 -3.84 8.10
C ALA A 77 1.82 -5.15 7.48
N ALA A 78 1.32 -5.52 6.29
CA ALA A 78 1.77 -6.70 5.57
C ALA A 78 3.24 -6.60 5.15
N GLU A 79 3.67 -5.43 4.66
CA GLU A 79 5.08 -5.14 4.35
C GLU A 79 5.94 -5.19 5.60
N LYS A 80 5.54 -4.45 6.65
CA LYS A 80 6.28 -4.35 7.92
C LYS A 80 6.54 -5.71 8.57
N TYR A 81 5.56 -6.60 8.52
CA TYR A 81 5.64 -7.93 9.13
C TYR A 81 6.00 -9.03 8.14
N GLU A 82 6.27 -8.67 6.89
CA GLU A 82 6.62 -9.56 5.79
C GLU A 82 5.64 -10.73 5.66
N VAL A 83 4.34 -10.41 5.68
CA VAL A 83 3.26 -11.39 5.46
C VAL A 83 3.02 -11.51 3.97
N TYR A 84 3.87 -12.26 3.28
CA TYR A 84 3.93 -12.32 1.81
C TYR A 84 2.59 -12.64 1.13
N ALA A 85 1.78 -13.52 1.74
CA ALA A 85 0.45 -13.83 1.23
C ALA A 85 -0.47 -12.60 1.21
N ALA A 86 -0.41 -11.76 2.26
CA ALA A 86 -1.16 -10.50 2.32
C ALA A 86 -0.58 -9.46 1.37
N ILE A 87 0.75 -9.33 1.29
CA ILE A 87 1.45 -8.41 0.37
C ILE A 87 0.96 -8.61 -1.07
N ASN A 88 0.96 -9.86 -1.56
CA ASN A 88 0.53 -10.17 -2.93
C ASN A 88 -0.90 -9.74 -3.23
N ILE A 89 -1.81 -9.93 -2.27
CA ILE A 89 -3.20 -9.49 -2.39
C ILE A 89 -3.29 -7.97 -2.34
N CYS A 90 -2.59 -7.32 -1.40
CA CYS A 90 -2.56 -5.87 -1.26
C CYS A 90 -2.04 -5.19 -2.54
N ILE A 91 -0.95 -5.65 -3.15
CA ILE A 91 -0.43 -5.10 -4.42
C ILE A 91 -1.48 -5.21 -5.53
N SER A 92 -2.15 -6.37 -5.64
CA SER A 92 -3.20 -6.58 -6.63
C SER A 92 -4.36 -5.60 -6.45
N ARG A 93 -4.78 -5.39 -5.19
CA ARG A 93 -5.85 -4.46 -4.82
C ARG A 93 -5.47 -2.99 -5.00
N MET A 94 -4.21 -2.63 -4.71
CA MET A 94 -3.66 -1.30 -5.00
C MET A 94 -3.69 -1.00 -6.50
N ARG A 95 -3.34 -2.00 -7.34
CA ARG A 95 -3.43 -1.88 -8.81
C ARG A 95 -4.85 -1.62 -9.28
N GLU A 96 -5.84 -2.31 -8.72
CA GLU A 96 -7.26 -2.07 -9.03
C GLU A 96 -7.72 -0.66 -8.61
N LYS A 97 -7.12 -0.11 -7.55
CA LYS A 97 -7.47 1.21 -6.98
C LYS A 97 -6.64 2.38 -7.52
N VAL A 98 -5.66 2.13 -8.39
CA VAL A 98 -4.71 3.13 -8.87
C VAL A 98 -5.36 4.34 -9.55
N LYS A 99 -6.50 4.16 -10.23
CA LYS A 99 -7.22 5.26 -10.88
C LYS A 99 -7.98 6.14 -9.89
N GLU A 100 -8.46 5.57 -8.80
CA GLU A 100 -9.23 6.26 -7.77
C GLU A 100 -8.29 6.96 -6.75
N TYR A 101 -7.16 6.32 -6.42
CA TYR A 101 -6.21 6.77 -5.40
C TYR A 101 -4.75 6.82 -5.92
N PRO A 102 -4.46 7.60 -6.98
CA PRO A 102 -3.16 7.55 -7.65
C PRO A 102 -2.00 8.05 -6.80
N ILE A 103 -2.23 9.01 -5.89
CA ILE A 103 -1.15 9.55 -5.04
C ILE A 103 -0.77 8.54 -3.95
N GLU A 104 -1.77 7.96 -3.29
CA GLU A 104 -1.57 6.98 -2.22
C GLU A 104 -0.91 5.71 -2.76
N VAL A 105 -1.41 5.21 -3.89
CA VAL A 105 -0.83 4.04 -4.55
C VAL A 105 0.61 4.33 -4.99
N LEU A 106 0.91 5.55 -5.46
CA LEU A 106 2.28 5.92 -5.80
C LEU A 106 3.18 6.02 -4.56
N ASN A 107 2.69 6.57 -3.44
CA ASN A 107 3.42 6.61 -2.17
C ASN A 107 3.79 5.20 -1.71
N TYR A 108 2.80 4.30 -1.67
CA TYR A 108 3.00 2.89 -1.30
C TYR A 108 4.00 2.21 -2.25
N ALA A 109 3.79 2.33 -3.56
CA ALA A 109 4.64 1.71 -4.56
C ALA A 109 6.09 2.22 -4.50
N PHE A 110 6.28 3.52 -4.29
CA PHE A 110 7.61 4.11 -4.15
C PHE A 110 8.30 3.66 -2.87
N LYS A 111 7.57 3.64 -1.74
CA LYS A 111 8.11 3.25 -0.44
C LYS A 111 8.64 1.83 -0.43
N HIS A 112 7.95 0.90 -1.09
CA HIS A 112 8.27 -0.53 -1.08
C HIS A 112 8.93 -1.02 -2.39
N GLY A 113 9.22 -0.12 -3.34
CA GLY A 113 10.01 -0.43 -4.52
C GLY A 113 9.26 -1.14 -5.67
N TYR A 114 7.94 -1.02 -5.74
CA TYR A 114 7.12 -1.64 -6.79
C TYR A 114 7.12 -0.85 -8.10
N THR A 115 8.21 -0.98 -8.88
CA THR A 115 8.42 -0.21 -10.13
C THR A 115 7.26 -0.30 -11.11
N ASP A 116 6.66 -1.46 -11.31
CA ASP A 116 5.51 -1.62 -12.22
C ASP A 116 4.28 -0.81 -11.79
N LEU A 117 4.08 -0.70 -10.47
CA LEU A 117 2.98 0.06 -9.90
C LEU A 117 3.29 1.56 -9.88
N ILE A 118 4.56 1.94 -9.67
CA ILE A 118 5.04 3.33 -9.86
C ILE A 118 4.78 3.78 -11.30
N ASN A 119 5.10 2.96 -12.30
CA ASN A 119 4.89 3.27 -13.72
C ASN A 119 3.40 3.43 -14.09
N GLN A 120 2.50 2.81 -13.32
CA GLN A 120 1.06 2.93 -13.51
C GLN A 120 0.48 4.14 -12.78
N ALA A 121 0.89 4.39 -11.54
CA ALA A 121 0.35 5.45 -10.71
C ALA A 121 0.94 6.82 -11.07
N GLY A 122 2.24 6.89 -11.39
CA GLY A 122 2.98 8.12 -11.69
C GLY A 122 2.29 9.01 -12.73
N PRO A 123 1.99 8.51 -13.94
CA PRO A 123 1.32 9.29 -14.97
C PRO A 123 -0.05 9.85 -14.56
N LEU A 124 -0.80 9.13 -13.72
CA LEU A 124 -2.12 9.54 -13.25
C LEU A 124 -2.06 10.71 -12.27
N THR A 125 -0.94 10.90 -11.60
CA THR A 125 -0.72 12.06 -10.72
C THR A 125 -0.41 13.34 -11.48
N ILE A 126 -0.15 13.27 -12.80
CA ILE A 126 0.36 14.42 -13.56
C ILE A 126 -0.63 15.58 -13.66
N ASN A 127 -1.90 15.23 -13.84
CA ASN A 127 -2.97 16.20 -14.04
C ASN A 127 -3.60 16.68 -12.73
N LEU A 128 -3.04 16.28 -11.59
CA LEU A 128 -3.54 16.72 -10.28
C LEU A 128 -2.98 18.08 -9.92
N SER A 129 -3.77 18.88 -9.20
CA SER A 129 -3.33 20.18 -8.69
C SER A 129 -2.11 20.01 -7.79
N PHE A 130 -1.14 20.93 -7.91
CA PHE A 130 0.06 20.92 -7.07
C PHE A 130 -0.26 20.89 -5.57
N GLN A 131 -1.32 21.57 -5.12
CA GLN A 131 -1.78 21.53 -3.73
C GLN A 131 -2.07 20.10 -3.27
N LYS A 132 -2.91 19.35 -4.01
CA LYS A 132 -3.20 17.93 -3.70
C LYS A 132 -1.94 17.07 -3.64
N ILE A 133 -0.96 17.33 -4.51
CA ILE A 133 0.32 16.62 -4.51
C ILE A 133 1.12 16.97 -3.26
N ALA A 134 1.29 18.26 -2.96
CA ALA A 134 2.04 18.72 -1.81
C ALA A 134 1.44 18.23 -0.47
N ASP A 135 0.10 18.16 -0.39
CA ASP A 135 -0.60 17.76 0.84
C ASP A 135 -0.55 16.25 1.10
N ARG A 136 -0.51 15.42 0.06
CA ARG A 136 -0.71 13.96 0.17
C ARG A 136 0.49 13.12 -0.22
N MET A 137 1.41 13.65 -1.01
CA MET A 137 2.58 12.91 -1.46
C MET A 137 3.60 12.79 -0.34
N ALA A 138 4.24 11.62 -0.24
CA ALA A 138 5.32 11.40 0.70
C ALA A 138 6.46 12.40 0.44
N PRO A 139 7.03 13.06 1.47
CA PRO A 139 8.11 14.02 1.28
C PRO A 139 9.32 13.46 0.53
N SER A 140 9.63 12.17 0.74
CA SER A 140 10.71 11.45 0.06
C SER A 140 10.47 11.24 -1.44
N LEU A 141 9.21 11.24 -1.88
CA LEU A 141 8.80 11.05 -3.27
C LEU A 141 8.64 12.39 -4.01
N LEU A 142 8.35 13.49 -3.31
CA LEU A 142 8.05 14.77 -3.94
C LEU A 142 9.18 15.27 -4.86
N ALA A 143 10.43 15.23 -4.40
CA ALA A 143 11.57 15.66 -5.21
C ALA A 143 11.80 14.75 -6.46
N PRO A 144 11.81 13.41 -6.34
CA PRO A 144 11.79 12.52 -7.51
C PRO A 144 10.65 12.79 -8.48
N TRP A 145 9.44 13.02 -7.97
CA TRP A 145 8.25 13.29 -8.77
C TRP A 145 8.34 14.61 -9.54
N VAL A 146 8.84 15.69 -8.93
CA VAL A 146 9.04 16.99 -9.61
C VAL A 146 10.04 16.86 -10.75
N ARG A 147 11.11 16.07 -10.55
CA ARG A 147 12.09 15.77 -11.60
C ARG A 147 11.43 15.03 -12.76
N PHE A 148 10.70 13.95 -12.47
CA PHE A 148 9.95 13.20 -13.47
C PHE A 148 9.02 14.10 -14.29
N PHE A 149 8.28 15.01 -13.63
CA PHE A 149 7.42 15.98 -14.28
C PHE A 149 8.12 16.93 -15.26
N HIS A 150 9.30 17.42 -14.91
CA HIS A 150 10.05 18.34 -15.77
C HIS A 150 10.56 17.66 -17.06
N PHE A 151 10.77 16.34 -17.02
CA PHE A 151 11.25 15.58 -18.17
C PHE A 151 10.14 15.08 -19.10
N ILE A 152 8.87 15.15 -18.68
CA ILE A 152 7.76 14.81 -19.58
C ILE A 152 7.51 16.01 -20.51
N PRO A 153 7.69 15.86 -21.82
CA PRO A 153 7.33 16.92 -22.76
C PRO A 153 5.84 17.22 -22.58
N LYS A 154 5.52 18.47 -22.24
CA LYS A 154 4.14 18.97 -22.22
C LYS A 154 3.66 19.05 -23.67
N THR A 155 3.37 17.91 -24.30
CA THR A 155 2.71 17.92 -25.60
C THR A 155 1.30 18.50 -25.39
N PRO A 156 0.94 19.60 -26.06
CA PRO A 156 -0.44 20.04 -26.05
C PRO A 156 -1.27 18.95 -26.73
N LEU A 157 -2.34 18.51 -26.06
CA LEU A 157 -3.42 17.79 -26.73
C LEU A 157 -3.99 18.74 -27.77
N ILE A 158 -3.46 18.70 -28.99
CA ILE A 158 -4.08 19.38 -30.13
C ILE A 158 -5.42 18.68 -30.31
N SER A 159 -6.49 19.35 -29.92
CA SER A 159 -7.84 19.04 -30.34
C SER A 159 -7.84 19.06 -31.86
N SER A 160 -7.83 17.88 -32.48
CA SER A 160 -8.04 17.75 -33.91
C SER A 160 -9.52 18.03 -34.20
N SER A 161 -9.86 19.31 -34.31
CA SER A 161 -11.06 19.74 -35.04
C SER A 161 -10.74 19.60 -36.52
N TYR A 162 -11.20 18.53 -37.14
CA TYR A 162 -11.28 18.45 -38.60
C TYR A 162 -12.28 19.52 -39.08
N VAL A 163 -11.74 20.67 -39.50
CA VAL A 163 -12.40 21.57 -40.43
C VAL A 163 -11.71 21.36 -41.77
N THR A 164 -12.39 20.69 -42.69
CA THR A 164 -12.14 20.84 -44.12
C THR A 164 -13.44 21.20 -44.80
N THR A 165 -13.63 22.50 -45.00
CA THR A 165 -14.49 23.06 -46.03
C THR A 165 -13.81 22.96 -47.40
N SER A 166 -14.61 22.51 -48.38
CA SER A 166 -14.68 22.92 -49.80
C SER A 166 -13.59 22.55 -50.81
N GLY A 167 -14.04 21.99 -51.95
CA GLY A 167 -13.56 22.38 -53.28
C GLY A 167 -13.55 21.25 -54.32
N GLY A 168 -14.58 21.16 -55.16
CA GLY A 168 -14.66 20.28 -56.34
C GLY A 168 -16.08 20.09 -56.83
#